data_AF-A0A7S1YCV6-F1
#
_entry.id   AF-A0A7S1YCV6-F1
#
_cell.length_a   1.000
_cell.length_b   1.000
_cell.length_c   1.000
_cell.angle_alpha   90.00
_cell.angle_beta   90.00
_cell.angle_gamma   90.00
#
_symmetry.space_group_name_H-M   'P 1'
#
loop_
_entity.id
_entity.type
_entity.pdbx_description
1 polymer ?
#
loop_
_entity_poly.entity_id
_entity_poly.type
_entity_poly.pdbx_seq_one_letter_code
_entity_poly.pdbx_strand_id
1 'polypeptide(L)'
;MSMNRVLSERNPNTVRSRPSFGVASRGKADFGGAARRSTLAVPSKAGASAARPAQVRSSMMPSSSRFGKSDPRPLSDKHFQVAQIKQLISFLASTGYDKPVSEKQLHSPSSKDFMSIVTFLFRQIDPNFSPAPNKMEDEVPAMFKALGYPYNISKRSLYAVGSMHAWPNLLGALSWLVELIEFNEEASRLNEEQLAAQEAGEADPALTGDESTSSQLSEKLFFSYISQAYSQFLAGSDNFDVLDQQMSAQFDRRNASTLEAIHQLEEQKEALAADVAAANSGSDRLAKLVEAKGTLASDLKKFERLINDLQAHLEQKKNKAAEREKDVKSRRAELEKVEGEKQALGQTLATQTLSTRDVDRIQSQRMALQQQLDTLRAEAEAVDNQIAEARSSLTAKRSAIEARLATYTNAARTAGLIPSNAARANNFDYSLSLDVSTDTLSREIADSFKPRLDAAYTATQQEAAAKQAAVFAANSDLDRVTEEVTDAQESLHRAEAKLRKMEAEFSSVKERFAKEIEVMEDEVEALENVLTGNFGEDEGTGNVTDAESAAARAAEEYRQVTAALAAERAQLTKILESAAELAAAHRDTITDVLNQVADTAQEAATSVPPLS
;
A
#
# COMPACT_ATOMS: atom_id res chain seq x y z
N MET A 1 -25.88 -42.22 7.19
CA MET A 1 -26.16 -42.54 5.77
C MET A 1 -25.48 -41.49 4.90
N SER A 2 -24.96 -41.91 3.74
CA SER A 2 -24.64 -41.18 2.49
C SER A 2 -24.67 -39.64 2.44
N MET A 3 -23.79 -38.93 1.72
CA MET A 3 -22.70 -39.31 0.80
C MET A 3 -21.87 -38.05 0.42
N ASN A 4 -20.68 -38.25 -0.18
CA ASN A 4 -20.09 -37.56 -1.37
C ASN A 4 -20.68 -36.19 -1.84
N ARG A 5 -19.95 -35.22 -2.42
CA ARG A 5 -18.68 -35.20 -3.21
C ARG A 5 -18.28 -33.71 -3.38
N VAL A 6 -17.02 -33.30 -3.20
CA VAL A 6 -16.03 -32.98 -4.27
C VAL A 6 -16.58 -32.49 -5.62
N LEU A 7 -16.20 -31.26 -6.01
CA LEU A 7 -15.89 -30.69 -7.35
C LEU A 7 -15.35 -29.24 -7.08
N SER A 8 -14.09 -28.87 -7.39
CA SER A 8 -13.60 -28.28 -8.66
C SER A 8 -14.30 -26.95 -9.05
N GLU A 9 -13.67 -25.86 -9.51
CA GLU A 9 -12.42 -25.74 -10.29
C GLU A 9 -11.84 -24.28 -10.34
N ARG A 10 -10.51 -24.15 -10.51
CA ARG A 10 -9.73 -23.18 -11.34
C ARG A 10 -10.09 -21.67 -11.54
N ASN A 11 -9.09 -20.81 -11.16
CA ASN A 11 -8.48 -19.70 -11.95
C ASN A 11 -9.32 -18.42 -12.29
N PRO A 12 -8.76 -17.30 -12.85
CA PRO A 12 -7.40 -16.70 -12.77
C PRO A 12 -7.38 -15.20 -12.33
N ASN A 13 -6.17 -14.62 -12.28
CA ASN A 13 -5.81 -13.17 -12.21
C ASN A 13 -6.85 -12.12 -12.66
N THR A 14 -7.01 -11.04 -11.88
CA THR A 14 -7.21 -9.67 -12.40
C THR A 14 -6.55 -8.61 -11.49
N VAL A 15 -6.24 -7.45 -12.07
CA VAL A 15 -5.39 -6.38 -11.50
C VAL A 15 -6.21 -5.09 -11.29
N ARG A 16 -5.72 -4.22 -10.38
CA ARG A 16 -6.14 -2.83 -10.03
C ARG A 16 -7.03 -2.75 -8.78
N SER A 17 -6.68 -2.11 -7.65
CA SER A 17 -5.96 -0.84 -7.34
C SER A 17 -6.89 0.35 -7.09
N ARG A 18 -6.84 0.91 -5.85
CA ARG A 18 -7.03 2.32 -5.39
C ARG A 18 -7.55 2.34 -3.92
N PRO A 19 -7.46 3.47 -3.17
CA PRO A 19 -6.27 4.32 -2.91
C PRO A 19 -6.19 4.89 -1.46
N SER A 20 -5.01 5.29 -0.96
CA SER A 20 -4.88 6.43 0.00
C SER A 20 -3.44 6.94 0.14
N PHE A 21 -3.32 8.21 0.55
CA PHE A 21 -2.12 9.07 0.49
C PHE A 21 -1.11 8.89 1.64
N GLY A 22 0.17 9.22 1.37
CA GLY A 22 1.24 9.37 2.36
C GLY A 22 2.44 10.17 1.81
N VAL A 23 2.58 11.42 2.25
CA VAL A 23 3.48 12.51 1.78
C VAL A 23 4.99 12.23 1.91
N ALA A 24 5.80 12.69 0.93
CA ALA A 24 7.20 13.14 1.14
C ALA A 24 7.69 14.15 0.06
N SER A 25 8.72 14.93 0.37
CA SER A 25 9.11 16.19 -0.34
C SER A 25 10.48 16.16 -1.01
N ARG A 26 10.61 16.77 -2.22
CA ARG A 26 11.66 17.75 -2.65
C ARG A 26 11.85 17.78 -4.19
N GLY A 27 12.13 18.97 -4.75
CA GLY A 27 13.00 19.08 -5.95
C GLY A 27 12.51 19.85 -7.19
N LYS A 28 12.64 21.18 -7.17
CA LYS A 28 13.04 22.12 -8.26
C LYS A 28 12.71 21.85 -9.77
N ALA A 29 12.15 22.91 -10.38
CA ALA A 29 12.17 23.28 -11.82
C ALA A 29 11.35 22.38 -12.79
N ASP A 30 10.76 22.86 -13.90
CA ASP A 30 10.75 24.19 -14.53
C ASP A 30 9.42 24.44 -15.30
N PHE A 31 9.21 25.68 -15.74
CA PHE A 31 8.41 26.12 -16.91
C PHE A 31 6.89 25.86 -17.00
N GLY A 32 6.14 26.97 -17.15
CA GLY A 32 5.28 27.11 -18.33
C GLY A 32 3.76 27.27 -18.16
N GLY A 33 3.26 28.50 -18.32
CA GLY A 33 2.04 28.72 -19.10
C GLY A 33 0.75 29.15 -18.37
N ALA A 34 0.62 30.46 -18.10
CA ALA A 34 -0.69 31.12 -18.06
C ALA A 34 -0.56 32.52 -18.69
N ALA A 35 -1.46 32.89 -19.58
CA ALA A 35 -1.41 34.16 -20.32
C ALA A 35 -2.81 34.76 -20.51
N ARG A 36 -2.84 36.06 -20.86
CA ARG A 36 -3.99 37.00 -20.98
C ARG A 36 -4.34 37.64 -19.62
N ARG A 37 -4.54 38.95 -19.52
CA ARG A 37 -4.62 40.08 -20.49
C ARG A 37 -4.42 41.40 -19.68
N SER A 38 -3.94 42.55 -20.15
CA SER A 38 -3.99 43.20 -21.47
C SER A 38 -2.93 44.33 -21.60
N THR A 39 -2.47 44.62 -22.84
CA THR A 39 -2.18 45.96 -23.47
C THR A 39 -1.50 47.09 -22.65
N LEU A 40 -0.54 47.91 -23.10
CA LEU A 40 0.15 48.25 -24.38
C LEU A 40 1.33 49.21 -23.97
N ALA A 41 2.39 49.58 -24.73
CA ALA A 41 2.88 49.33 -26.09
C ALA A 41 4.44 49.42 -26.12
N VAL A 42 5.09 49.54 -27.30
CA VAL A 42 6.55 49.54 -27.56
C VAL A 42 6.85 50.51 -28.75
N PRO A 43 7.93 51.32 -28.78
CA PRO A 43 9.23 51.00 -29.47
C PRO A 43 10.48 51.63 -28.79
N SER A 44 11.75 51.43 -29.20
CA SER A 44 12.47 50.30 -29.84
C SER A 44 13.99 50.62 -29.89
N LYS A 45 14.83 49.64 -29.56
CA LYS A 45 16.27 49.44 -29.94
C LYS A 45 17.35 50.54 -29.77
N ALA A 46 18.35 50.14 -28.96
CA ALA A 46 19.79 50.07 -29.27
C ALA A 46 20.70 51.33 -29.22
N GLY A 47 21.86 51.14 -28.55
CA GLY A 47 23.15 51.52 -29.13
C GLY A 47 23.97 52.63 -28.44
N ALA A 48 25.05 52.19 -27.77
CA ALA A 48 26.35 52.86 -27.68
C ALA A 48 26.51 54.27 -27.03
N SER A 49 27.34 54.27 -25.97
CA SER A 49 28.47 55.19 -25.75
C SER A 49 28.30 56.68 -25.41
N ALA A 50 29.00 57.03 -24.31
CA ALA A 50 29.67 58.30 -24.01
C ALA A 50 28.87 59.47 -23.38
N ALA A 51 29.67 60.32 -22.70
CA ALA A 51 29.35 61.58 -22.00
C ALA A 51 28.66 61.50 -20.62
N ARG A 52 29.17 62.34 -19.70
CA ARG A 52 28.66 62.61 -18.34
C ARG A 52 27.55 63.67 -18.44
N PRO A 53 26.61 63.78 -17.47
CA PRO A 53 26.89 64.67 -16.33
C PRO A 53 26.35 64.15 -14.99
N ALA A 54 26.48 64.97 -13.94
CA ALA A 54 26.15 64.65 -12.56
C ALA A 54 24.64 64.65 -12.26
N GLN A 55 24.20 63.83 -11.29
CA GLN A 55 23.57 64.32 -10.05
C GLN A 55 23.30 63.19 -9.02
N VAL A 56 23.38 63.58 -7.74
CA VAL A 56 22.79 62.94 -6.54
C VAL A 56 22.92 61.41 -6.41
N ARG A 57 23.97 60.96 -5.72
CA ARG A 57 23.95 59.68 -5.00
C ARG A 57 23.40 59.89 -3.59
N SER A 58 22.30 59.22 -3.27
CA SER A 58 21.90 59.02 -1.87
C SER A 58 22.84 57.98 -1.25
N SER A 59 23.50 58.35 -0.16
CA SER A 59 24.35 57.47 0.64
C SER A 59 24.11 57.74 2.12
N MET A 60 23.09 57.10 2.68
CA MET A 60 22.77 57.11 4.11
C MET A 60 23.07 55.75 4.73
N MET A 61 24.36 55.51 4.97
CA MET A 61 24.86 54.56 5.94
C MET A 61 25.92 55.30 6.78
N PRO A 62 25.53 55.93 7.90
CA PRO A 62 26.49 56.61 8.76
C PRO A 62 27.28 55.57 9.55
N SER A 63 28.49 55.28 9.05
CA SER A 63 29.53 54.60 9.82
C SER A 63 29.76 55.31 11.16
N SER A 64 30.15 54.53 12.18
CA SER A 64 30.31 55.00 13.56
C SER A 64 31.47 55.99 13.72
N SER A 65 31.16 57.28 13.61
CA SER A 65 32.07 58.35 14.07
C SER A 65 32.14 58.32 15.61
N ARG A 66 33.13 57.59 16.12
CA ARG A 66 33.56 57.68 17.53
C ARG A 66 34.39 58.96 17.68
N PHE A 67 34.06 59.77 18.69
CA PHE A 67 34.69 61.04 19.07
C PHE A 67 34.51 62.20 18.08
N GLY A 68 33.56 63.11 18.39
CA GLY A 68 33.37 64.35 17.60
C GLY A 68 32.00 65.02 17.66
N LYS A 69 31.05 64.56 18.48
CA LYS A 69 29.79 65.28 18.71
C LYS A 69 30.00 66.34 19.79
N SER A 70 29.69 67.60 19.48
CA SER A 70 29.51 68.65 20.49
C SER A 70 28.45 68.20 21.50
N ASP A 71 28.61 68.59 22.77
CA ASP A 71 27.56 68.41 23.76
C ASP A 71 26.28 69.11 23.25
N PRO A 72 25.14 68.40 23.12
CA PRO A 72 23.89 68.97 22.63
C PRO A 72 23.15 69.77 23.72
N ARG A 73 23.58 69.67 24.99
CA ARG A 73 22.98 70.44 26.07
C ARG A 73 23.39 71.90 25.93
N PRO A 74 22.49 72.87 26.18
CA PRO A 74 22.79 74.29 26.06
C PRO A 74 23.58 74.78 27.29
N LEU A 75 24.76 74.20 27.53
CA LEU A 75 25.57 74.45 28.74
C LEU A 75 25.91 75.93 28.93
N SER A 76 26.06 76.71 27.85
CA SER A 76 26.34 78.15 27.92
C SER A 76 25.10 79.03 28.19
N ASP A 77 23.88 78.49 28.18
CA ASP A 77 22.67 79.25 28.52
C ASP A 77 22.53 79.40 30.04
N LYS A 78 22.20 80.62 30.48
CA LYS A 78 22.04 80.96 31.89
C LYS A 78 20.76 80.36 32.48
N HIS A 79 19.68 80.23 31.71
CA HIS A 79 18.45 79.62 32.23
C HIS A 79 18.63 78.13 32.46
N PHE A 80 19.27 77.43 31.50
CA PHE A 80 19.69 76.04 31.69
C PHE A 80 20.60 75.87 32.92
N GLN A 81 21.65 76.70 33.07
CA GLN A 81 22.52 76.64 34.26
C GLN A 81 21.75 76.84 35.58
N VAL A 82 20.83 77.81 35.66
CA VAL A 82 20.01 78.06 36.85
C VAL A 82 19.10 76.86 37.16
N ALA A 83 18.49 76.23 36.14
CA ALA A 83 17.69 75.03 36.32
C ALA A 83 18.53 73.87 36.89
N GLN A 84 19.72 73.64 36.33
CA GLN A 84 20.63 72.58 36.78
C GLN A 84 21.18 72.81 38.20
N ILE A 85 21.46 74.08 38.57
CA ILE A 85 21.81 74.44 39.95
C ILE A 85 20.65 74.11 40.91
N LYS A 86 19.40 74.39 40.52
CA LYS A 86 18.22 74.10 41.36
C LYS A 86 17.95 72.61 41.50
N GLN A 87 18.08 71.83 40.43
CA GLN A 87 17.99 70.36 40.49
C GLN A 87 19.06 69.80 41.44
N LEU A 88 20.32 70.21 41.27
CA LEU A 88 21.42 69.79 42.14
C LEU A 88 21.18 70.15 43.62
N ILE A 89 20.68 71.36 43.92
CA ILE A 89 20.33 71.73 45.31
C ILE A 89 19.19 70.86 45.85
N SER A 90 18.15 70.62 45.04
CA SER A 90 17.01 69.79 45.44
C SER A 90 17.44 68.36 45.77
N PHE A 91 18.27 67.76 44.91
CA PHE A 91 18.81 66.42 45.10
C PHE A 91 19.72 66.30 46.32
N LEU A 92 20.64 67.26 46.52
CA LEU A 92 21.52 67.27 47.70
C LEU A 92 20.71 67.44 49.00
N ALA A 93 19.60 68.18 48.97
CA ALA A 93 18.71 68.35 50.11
C ALA A 93 17.88 67.08 50.42
N SER A 94 17.39 66.34 49.41
CA SER A 94 16.63 65.11 49.61
C SER A 94 17.50 63.92 50.04
N THR A 95 18.74 63.83 49.54
CA THR A 95 19.66 62.71 49.81
C THR A 95 20.56 62.87 51.04
N GLY A 96 20.36 63.94 51.83
CA GLY A 96 21.03 64.11 53.13
C GLY A 96 22.46 64.62 53.07
N TYR A 97 22.79 65.52 52.14
CA TYR A 97 24.12 66.14 52.05
C TYR A 97 24.46 66.97 53.31
N ASP A 98 25.68 66.79 53.82
CA ASP A 98 26.10 67.24 55.16
C ASP A 98 26.45 68.73 55.28
N LYS A 99 26.63 69.43 54.16
CA LYS A 99 27.13 70.82 54.11
C LYS A 99 26.07 71.78 53.56
N PRO A 100 26.02 73.03 54.04
CA PRO A 100 25.12 74.03 53.49
C PRO A 100 25.48 74.36 52.04
N VAL A 101 24.47 74.43 51.18
CA VAL A 101 24.58 74.78 49.76
C VAL A 101 23.61 75.91 49.45
N SER A 102 24.02 76.86 48.61
CA SER A 102 23.16 77.95 48.14
C SER A 102 23.30 78.19 46.64
N GLU A 103 22.23 78.65 45.99
CA GLU A 103 22.20 78.99 44.55
C GLU A 103 23.33 79.98 44.19
N LYS A 104 23.58 80.97 45.05
CA LYS A 104 24.67 81.94 44.88
C LYS A 104 26.07 81.31 44.90
N GLN A 105 26.30 80.30 45.75
CA GLN A 105 27.58 79.59 45.84
C GLN A 105 27.81 78.70 44.62
N LEU A 106 26.76 78.04 44.12
CA LEU A 106 26.82 77.19 42.93
C LEU A 106 26.86 77.95 41.60
N HIS A 107 26.81 79.28 41.58
CA HIS A 107 27.14 80.05 40.36
C HIS A 107 28.66 80.14 40.11
N SER A 108 29.50 80.00 41.13
CA SER A 108 30.96 79.93 41.01
C SER A 108 31.52 79.21 42.25
N PRO A 109 31.43 77.88 42.32
CA PRO A 109 31.81 77.12 43.50
C PRO A 109 33.33 77.09 43.69
N SER A 110 33.77 76.90 44.94
CA SER A 110 35.17 76.61 45.22
C SER A 110 35.54 75.18 44.84
N SER A 111 36.83 74.91 44.58
CA SER A 111 37.30 73.53 44.33
C SER A 111 36.98 72.59 45.49
N LYS A 112 36.97 73.08 46.74
CA LYS A 112 36.60 72.28 47.92
C LYS A 112 35.11 71.90 47.92
N ASP A 113 34.24 72.81 47.51
CA ASP A 113 32.79 72.57 47.43
C ASP A 113 32.47 71.59 46.29
N PHE A 114 33.05 71.81 45.11
CA PHE A 114 32.90 70.89 43.98
C PHE A 114 33.38 69.47 44.35
N MET A 115 34.58 69.35 44.94
CA MET A 115 35.12 68.05 45.33
C MET A 115 34.27 67.39 46.43
N SER A 116 33.67 68.16 47.33
CA SER A 116 32.74 67.63 48.35
C SER A 116 31.45 67.10 47.72
N ILE A 117 30.86 67.86 46.79
CA ILE A 117 29.62 67.49 46.10
C ILE A 117 29.84 66.26 45.22
N VAL A 118 30.88 66.25 44.37
CA VAL A 118 31.13 65.12 43.45
C VAL A 118 31.48 63.84 44.21
N THR A 119 32.20 63.93 45.34
CA THR A 119 32.48 62.76 46.20
C THR A 119 31.21 62.23 46.84
N PHE A 120 30.30 63.11 47.27
CA PHE A 120 29.00 62.71 47.80
C PHE A 120 28.14 62.02 46.72
N LEU A 121 28.06 62.58 45.51
CA LEU A 121 27.31 61.97 44.41
C LEU A 121 27.89 60.59 44.01
N PHE A 122 29.22 60.46 43.92
CA PHE A 122 29.82 59.15 43.67
C PHE A 122 29.54 58.13 44.77
N ARG A 123 29.36 58.56 46.03
CA ARG A 123 28.97 57.67 47.14
C ARG A 123 27.52 57.19 47.10
N GLN A 124 26.66 57.85 46.34
CA GLN A 124 25.31 57.33 46.05
C GLN A 124 25.34 56.17 45.04
N ILE A 125 26.44 55.99 44.29
CA ILE A 125 26.62 54.90 43.33
C ILE A 125 27.52 53.80 43.91
N ASP A 126 28.63 54.18 44.53
CA ASP A 126 29.56 53.29 45.24
C ASP A 126 29.74 53.77 46.69
N PRO A 127 29.02 53.17 47.67
CA PRO A 127 29.15 53.53 49.08
C PRO A 127 30.58 53.43 49.64
N ASN A 128 31.44 52.62 49.02
CA ASN A 128 32.84 52.47 49.41
C ASN A 128 33.78 53.49 48.75
N PHE A 129 33.26 54.41 47.93
CA PHE A 129 34.08 55.41 47.24
C PHE A 129 34.81 56.32 48.23
N SER A 130 36.12 56.09 48.36
CA SER A 130 37.04 56.87 49.17
C SER A 130 38.23 57.28 48.30
N PRO A 131 38.25 58.51 47.77
CA PRO A 131 39.29 58.94 46.86
C PRO A 131 40.65 59.05 47.57
N ALA A 132 41.71 58.65 46.87
CA ALA A 132 43.06 58.75 47.41
C ALA A 132 43.45 60.23 47.69
N PRO A 133 44.07 60.53 48.84
CA PRO A 133 44.46 61.90 49.18
C PRO A 133 45.39 62.47 48.10
N ASN A 134 45.10 63.70 47.67
CA ASN A 134 45.82 64.44 46.63
C ASN A 134 45.74 63.86 45.20
N LYS A 135 44.73 63.04 44.88
CA LYS A 135 44.49 62.51 43.52
C LYS A 135 43.08 62.77 42.95
N MET A 136 42.27 63.62 43.60
CA MET A 136 40.90 63.93 43.17
C MET A 136 40.78 64.30 41.69
N GLU A 137 41.76 65.04 41.17
CA GLU A 137 41.77 65.53 39.79
C GLU A 137 42.09 64.44 38.75
N ASP A 138 42.56 63.27 39.18
CA ASP A 138 42.73 62.06 38.35
C ASP A 138 41.57 61.07 38.56
N GLU A 139 41.09 60.91 39.81
CA GLU A 139 39.96 60.02 40.15
C GLU A 139 38.63 60.50 39.54
N VAL A 140 38.34 61.80 39.56
CA VAL A 140 37.06 62.34 39.04
C VAL A 140 36.87 62.05 37.55
N PRO A 141 37.83 62.36 36.63
CA PRO A 141 37.69 61.99 35.22
C PRO A 141 37.66 60.48 34.98
N ALA A 142 38.37 59.70 35.79
CA ALA A 142 38.37 58.23 35.70
C ALA A 142 36.99 57.65 36.05
N MET A 143 36.38 58.12 37.15
CA MET A 143 35.05 57.68 37.59
C MET A 143 33.96 58.07 36.58
N PHE A 144 33.93 59.33 36.12
CA PHE A 144 32.98 59.73 35.06
C PHE A 144 33.13 58.89 33.79
N LYS A 145 34.36 58.53 33.40
CA LYS A 145 34.60 57.63 32.26
C LYS A 145 34.14 56.20 32.52
N ALA A 146 34.30 55.68 33.75
CA ALA A 146 33.82 54.36 34.14
C ALA A 146 32.28 54.27 34.12
N LEU A 147 31.61 55.33 34.56
CA LEU A 147 30.15 55.49 34.49
C LEU A 147 29.63 55.77 33.06
N GLY A 148 30.51 55.84 32.05
CA GLY A 148 30.12 56.02 30.65
C GLY A 148 29.82 57.46 30.23
N TYR A 149 30.25 58.47 30.99
CA TYR A 149 30.02 59.88 30.65
C TYR A 149 30.62 60.22 29.27
N PRO A 150 29.84 60.73 28.31
CA PRO A 150 30.26 60.83 26.91
C PRO A 150 31.20 62.00 26.60
N TYR A 151 31.45 62.91 27.55
CA TYR A 151 32.25 64.12 27.34
C TYR A 151 33.52 64.15 28.21
N ASN A 152 34.61 64.67 27.67
CA ASN A 152 35.90 64.65 28.37
C ASN A 152 35.99 65.72 29.48
N ILE A 153 36.17 65.30 30.72
CA ILE A 153 36.44 66.20 31.85
C ILE A 153 37.95 66.42 31.95
N SER A 154 38.41 67.62 31.59
CA SER A 154 39.84 67.93 31.60
C SER A 154 40.36 68.19 33.02
N LYS A 155 41.55 67.67 33.35
CA LYS A 155 42.24 67.94 34.63
C LYS A 155 42.43 69.45 34.89
N ARG A 156 42.64 70.25 33.84
CA ARG A 156 42.71 71.72 33.93
C ARG A 156 41.40 72.34 34.43
N SER A 157 40.25 71.80 34.05
CA SER A 157 38.94 72.26 34.53
C SER A 157 38.78 72.05 36.03
N LEU A 158 39.34 70.96 36.58
CA LEU A 158 39.25 70.60 37.99
C LEU A 158 40.13 71.46 38.91
N TYR A 159 41.22 72.03 38.40
CA TYR A 159 42.00 73.04 39.14
C TYR A 159 41.31 74.41 39.23
N ALA A 160 40.34 74.69 38.34
CA ALA A 160 39.69 76.01 38.23
C ALA A 160 38.15 75.89 38.07
N VAL A 161 37.51 75.09 38.93
CA VAL A 161 36.11 74.63 38.77
C VAL A 161 35.11 75.76 38.60
N GLY A 162 35.23 76.84 39.38
CA GLY A 162 34.31 77.98 39.36
C GLY A 162 34.54 79.00 38.24
N SER A 163 35.50 78.75 37.33
CA SER A 163 35.79 79.68 36.23
C SER A 163 34.69 79.67 35.16
N MET A 164 34.44 80.82 34.54
CA MET A 164 33.35 81.06 33.58
C MET A 164 33.28 80.06 32.40
N HIS A 165 34.39 79.41 32.06
CA HIS A 165 34.48 78.43 30.97
C HIS A 165 34.54 76.97 31.45
N ALA A 166 35.00 76.70 32.68
CA ALA A 166 35.03 75.35 33.24
C ALA A 166 33.70 74.98 33.90
N TRP A 167 33.12 75.91 34.67
CA TRP A 167 31.94 75.63 35.49
C TRP A 167 30.74 75.10 34.71
N PRO A 168 30.35 75.65 33.54
CA PRO A 168 29.21 75.13 32.79
C PRO A 168 29.34 73.66 32.38
N ASN A 169 30.56 73.22 32.06
CA ASN A 169 30.86 71.83 31.68
C ASN A 169 30.87 70.89 32.88
N LEU A 170 31.34 71.36 34.04
CA LEU A 170 31.36 70.60 35.29
C LEU A 170 29.97 70.51 35.93
N LEU A 171 29.19 71.59 35.90
CA LEU A 171 27.78 71.60 36.29
C LEU A 171 26.97 70.63 35.42
N GLY A 172 27.19 70.63 34.11
CA GLY A 172 26.61 69.63 33.20
C GLY A 172 27.01 68.18 33.56
N ALA A 173 28.24 67.95 34.02
CA ALA A 173 28.65 66.63 34.48
C ALA A 173 27.96 66.22 35.80
N LEU A 174 27.85 67.14 36.78
CA LEU A 174 27.13 66.89 38.03
C LEU A 174 25.63 66.66 37.81
N SER A 175 25.00 67.45 36.93
CA SER A 175 23.62 67.30 36.48
C SER A 175 23.35 65.90 35.92
N TRP A 176 24.17 65.46 34.97
CA TRP A 176 24.07 64.11 34.40
C TRP A 176 24.30 63.01 35.44
N LEU A 177 25.17 63.24 36.43
CA LEU A 177 25.41 62.30 37.51
C LEU A 177 24.19 62.17 38.44
N VAL A 178 23.51 63.28 38.74
CA VAL A 178 22.23 63.29 39.47
C VAL A 178 21.16 62.54 38.69
N GLU A 179 20.95 62.87 37.41
CA GLU A 179 19.99 62.18 36.54
C GLU A 179 20.27 60.67 36.44
N LEU A 180 21.54 60.25 36.44
CA LEU A 180 21.95 58.85 36.44
C LEU A 180 21.60 58.13 37.76
N ILE A 181 21.78 58.80 38.90
CA ILE A 181 21.43 58.24 40.22
C ILE A 181 19.90 58.11 40.35
N GLU A 182 19.17 59.18 40.02
CA GLU A 182 17.69 59.20 40.02
C GLU A 182 17.12 58.09 39.11
N PHE A 183 17.70 57.91 37.91
CA PHE A 183 17.32 56.82 37.01
C PHE A 183 17.60 55.43 37.59
N ASN A 184 18.76 55.23 38.22
CA ASN A 184 19.12 53.93 38.80
C ASN A 184 18.21 53.57 39.98
N GLU A 185 17.89 54.53 40.85
CA GLU A 185 16.96 54.34 41.98
C GLU A 185 15.55 53.98 41.48
N GLU A 186 15.02 54.71 40.50
CA GLU A 186 13.72 54.46 39.88
C GLU A 186 13.68 53.07 39.19
N ALA A 187 14.73 52.71 38.45
CA ALA A 187 14.84 51.41 37.78
C ALA A 187 14.92 50.24 38.78
N SER A 188 15.63 50.41 39.90
CA SER A 188 15.67 49.44 41.00
C SER A 188 14.29 49.27 41.63
N ARG A 189 13.59 50.37 41.96
CA ARG A 189 12.25 50.32 42.56
C ARG A 189 11.24 49.62 41.65
N LEU A 190 11.24 49.92 40.36
CA LEU A 190 10.34 49.27 39.39
C LEU A 190 10.63 47.78 39.23
N ASN A 191 11.89 47.35 39.35
CA ASN A 191 12.26 45.93 39.30
C ASN A 191 11.80 45.20 40.57
N GLU A 192 11.94 45.81 41.75
CA GLU A 192 11.42 45.28 43.02
C GLU A 192 9.88 45.19 43.03
N GLU A 193 9.19 46.21 42.52
CA GLU A 193 7.72 46.22 42.39
C GLU A 193 7.23 45.12 41.44
N GLN A 194 7.92 44.89 40.31
CA GLN A 194 7.60 43.80 39.38
C GLN A 194 7.84 42.41 39.97
N LEU A 195 8.87 42.24 40.80
CA LEU A 195 9.13 41.01 41.54
C LEU A 195 8.03 40.75 42.57
N ALA A 196 7.69 41.75 43.39
CA ALA A 196 6.64 41.66 44.39
C ALA A 196 5.26 41.36 43.78
N ALA A 197 4.92 41.96 42.63
CA ALA A 197 3.68 41.67 41.91
C ALA A 197 3.63 40.24 41.32
N GLN A 198 4.77 39.69 40.92
CA GLN A 198 4.90 38.29 40.47
C GLN A 198 4.76 37.31 41.65
N GLU A 199 5.35 37.62 42.81
CA GLU A 199 5.22 36.80 44.04
C GLU A 199 3.82 36.88 44.68
N ALA A 200 3.15 38.04 44.56
CA ALA A 200 1.79 38.24 45.07
C ALA A 200 0.72 37.41 44.32
N GLY A 201 1.04 36.94 43.10
CA GLY A 201 0.14 36.12 42.27
C GLY A 201 -0.99 36.89 41.59
N GLU A 202 -0.98 38.23 41.61
CA GLU A 202 -2.00 39.06 40.96
C GLU A 202 -1.77 39.22 39.44
N ALA A 203 -0.55 38.97 38.98
CA ALA A 203 -0.20 38.92 37.57
C ALA A 203 0.37 37.53 37.21
N ASP A 204 -0.49 36.53 37.09
CA ASP A 204 -0.09 35.24 36.52
C ASP A 204 -0.33 35.22 34.99
N PRO A 205 0.71 35.42 34.16
CA PRO A 205 0.60 35.26 32.72
C PRO A 205 0.34 33.81 32.29
N ALA A 206 0.29 32.81 33.19
CA ALA A 206 -0.10 31.44 32.84
C ALA A 206 -1.48 31.34 32.17
N LEU A 207 -2.40 32.27 32.43
CA LEU A 207 -3.68 32.37 31.72
C LEU A 207 -3.55 32.73 30.23
N THR A 208 -2.34 33.10 29.76
CA THR A 208 -2.03 33.32 28.34
C THR A 208 -1.46 32.09 27.62
N GLY A 209 -1.21 30.99 28.34
CA GLY A 209 -0.85 29.69 27.76
C GLY A 209 0.59 29.55 27.23
N ASP A 210 1.50 30.48 27.55
CA ASP A 210 2.91 30.36 27.17
C ASP A 210 3.73 29.63 28.26
N GLU A 211 4.02 28.34 28.04
CA GLU A 211 4.87 27.49 28.89
C GLU A 211 6.24 28.15 29.20
N SER A 212 6.78 28.94 28.27
CA SER A 212 8.05 29.65 28.41
C SER A 212 8.04 30.60 29.60
N THR A 213 6.91 31.30 29.82
CA THR A 213 6.76 32.23 30.95
C THR A 213 6.65 31.50 32.29
N SER A 214 5.99 30.33 32.31
CA SER A 214 5.85 29.50 33.50
C SER A 214 7.19 28.91 33.97
N SER A 215 8.03 28.45 33.03
CA SER A 215 9.40 27.98 33.34
C SER A 215 10.24 29.11 33.93
N GLN A 216 10.26 30.28 33.27
CA GLN A 216 11.05 31.44 33.72
C GLN A 216 10.65 31.93 35.11
N LEU A 217 9.36 31.92 35.45
CA LEU A 217 8.90 32.27 36.81
C LEU A 217 9.33 31.21 37.83
N SER A 218 9.23 29.92 37.50
CA SER A 218 9.68 28.82 38.38
C SER A 218 11.20 28.87 38.62
N GLU A 219 11.98 29.18 37.59
CA GLU A 219 13.42 29.40 37.65
C GLU A 219 13.78 30.60 38.53
N LYS A 220 13.04 31.72 38.45
CA LYS A 220 13.23 32.89 39.34
C LYS A 220 12.93 32.56 40.79
N LEU A 221 11.82 31.87 41.09
CA LEU A 221 11.46 31.49 42.46
C LEU A 221 12.54 30.57 43.06
N PHE A 222 13.00 29.57 42.29
CA PHE A 222 14.10 28.71 42.70
C PHE A 222 15.41 29.48 42.88
N PHE A 223 15.72 30.44 42.00
CA PHE A 223 16.91 31.29 42.16
C PHE A 223 16.85 32.19 43.41
N SER A 224 15.66 32.71 43.77
CA SER A 224 15.44 33.44 45.03
C SER A 224 15.67 32.54 46.23
N TYR A 225 15.08 31.33 46.24
CA TYR A 225 15.31 30.31 47.26
C TYR A 225 16.80 29.97 47.41
N ILE A 226 17.51 29.65 46.32
CA ILE A 226 18.93 29.34 46.35
C ILE A 226 19.77 30.52 46.83
N SER A 227 19.43 31.76 46.44
CA SER A 227 20.15 32.95 46.90
C SER A 227 20.01 33.16 48.41
N GLN A 228 18.83 32.92 48.96
CA GLN A 228 18.56 33.01 50.40
C GLN A 228 19.21 31.85 51.17
N ALA A 229 19.07 30.61 50.70
CA ALA A 229 19.69 29.43 51.29
C ALA A 229 21.22 29.55 51.29
N TYR A 230 21.82 30.01 50.18
CA TYR A 230 23.26 30.24 50.09
C TYR A 230 23.73 31.37 51.03
N SER A 231 22.93 32.41 51.23
CA SER A 231 23.22 33.46 52.22
C SER A 231 23.21 32.92 53.66
N GLN A 232 22.27 32.03 53.98
CA GLN A 232 22.22 31.34 55.28
C GLN A 232 23.38 30.35 55.46
N PHE A 233 23.77 29.63 54.39
CA PHE A 233 24.95 28.76 54.36
C PHE A 233 26.25 29.52 54.61
N LEU A 234 26.44 30.68 53.96
CA LEU A 234 27.60 31.56 54.22
C LEU A 234 27.61 32.15 55.64
N ALA A 235 26.45 32.26 56.30
CA ALA A 235 26.33 32.59 57.72
C ALA A 235 26.56 31.40 58.66
N GLY A 236 26.80 30.20 58.13
CA GLY A 236 27.06 28.97 58.90
C GLY A 236 25.81 28.19 59.33
N SER A 237 24.63 28.49 58.76
CA SER A 237 23.43 27.66 58.92
C SER A 237 23.43 26.50 57.93
N ASP A 238 23.01 25.33 58.40
CA ASP A 238 22.83 24.11 57.58
C ASP A 238 21.38 23.58 57.67
N ASN A 239 20.45 24.42 58.16
CA ASN A 239 19.01 24.17 58.17
C ASN A 239 18.32 25.20 57.27
N PHE A 240 17.51 24.71 56.33
CA PHE A 240 16.73 25.50 55.37
C PHE A 240 15.23 25.18 55.43
N ASP A 241 14.74 24.44 56.44
CA ASP A 241 13.36 23.96 56.57
C ASP A 241 12.30 25.08 56.38
N VAL A 242 12.62 26.28 56.86
CA VAL A 242 11.75 27.46 56.74
C VAL A 242 11.68 27.97 55.30
N LEU A 243 12.79 27.96 54.57
CA LEU A 243 12.84 28.33 53.15
C LEU A 243 12.14 27.26 52.28
N ASP A 244 12.32 25.98 52.61
CA ASP A 244 11.63 24.86 51.95
C ASP A 244 10.10 24.98 52.09
N GLN A 245 9.62 25.26 53.31
CA GLN A 245 8.19 25.47 53.57
C GLN A 245 7.64 26.71 52.84
N GLN A 246 8.40 27.80 52.79
CA GLN A 246 8.03 29.01 52.04
C GLN A 246 7.95 28.73 50.53
N MET A 247 8.94 28.03 49.97
CA MET A 247 8.95 27.63 48.56
C MET A 247 7.79 26.70 48.23
N SER A 248 7.53 25.67 49.05
CA SER A 248 6.37 24.77 48.88
C SER A 248 5.07 25.56 48.87
N ALA A 249 4.84 26.44 49.85
CA ALA A 249 3.62 27.22 49.95
C ALA A 249 3.38 28.14 48.72
N GLN A 250 4.44 28.67 48.11
CA GLN A 250 4.33 29.41 46.85
C GLN A 250 3.95 28.52 45.66
N PHE A 251 4.59 27.34 45.52
CA PHE A 251 4.20 26.37 44.50
C PHE A 251 2.78 25.84 44.69
N ASP A 252 2.38 25.54 45.93
CA ASP A 252 1.02 25.07 46.26
C ASP A 252 -0.04 26.12 45.91
N ARG A 253 0.22 27.41 46.18
CA ARG A 253 -0.65 28.51 45.79
C ARG A 253 -0.80 28.63 44.27
N ARG A 254 0.29 28.46 43.50
CA ARG A 254 0.26 28.45 42.02
C ARG A 254 -0.47 27.22 41.47
N ASN A 255 -0.20 26.06 42.05
CA ASN A 255 -0.85 24.81 41.69
C ASN A 255 -2.37 24.87 41.94
N ALA A 256 -2.82 25.51 43.03
CA ALA A 256 -4.25 25.68 43.30
C ALA A 256 -5.00 26.41 42.18
N SER A 257 -4.45 27.52 41.66
CA SER A 257 -5.05 28.24 40.52
C SER A 257 -5.03 27.41 39.23
N THR A 258 -3.95 26.66 39.00
CA THR A 258 -3.84 25.75 37.85
C THR A 258 -4.86 24.61 37.93
N LEU A 259 -5.07 24.03 39.12
CA LEU A 259 -6.06 22.98 39.37
C LEU A 259 -7.49 23.49 39.19
N GLU A 260 -7.79 24.72 39.61
CA GLU A 260 -9.08 25.36 39.36
C GLU A 260 -9.34 25.55 37.85
N ALA A 261 -8.34 26.01 37.10
CA ALA A 261 -8.42 26.13 35.64
C ALA A 261 -8.61 24.76 34.95
N ILE A 262 -7.93 23.71 35.42
CA ILE A 262 -8.14 22.33 34.94
C ILE A 262 -9.59 21.89 35.20
N HIS A 263 -10.12 22.08 36.41
CA HIS A 263 -11.49 21.71 36.75
C HIS A 263 -12.52 22.43 35.86
N GLN A 264 -12.33 23.73 35.60
CA GLN A 264 -13.19 24.49 34.68
C GLN A 264 -13.13 23.96 33.24
N LEU A 265 -11.94 23.56 32.76
CA LEU A 265 -11.77 22.95 31.43
C LEU A 265 -12.38 21.54 31.35
N GLU A 266 -12.32 20.75 32.41
CA GLU A 266 -12.97 19.44 32.49
C GLU A 266 -14.50 19.55 32.48
N GLU A 267 -15.06 20.52 33.21
CA GLU A 267 -16.50 20.83 33.18
C GLU A 267 -16.96 21.30 31.79
N GLN A 268 -16.20 22.21 31.15
CA GLN A 268 -16.47 22.64 29.77
C GLN A 268 -16.40 21.49 28.76
N LYS A 269 -15.42 20.60 28.91
CA LYS A 269 -15.27 19.41 28.06
C LYS A 269 -16.47 18.47 28.20
N GLU A 270 -16.94 18.22 29.41
CA GLU A 270 -18.10 17.34 29.65
C GLU A 270 -19.39 17.95 29.10
N ALA A 271 -19.61 19.26 29.31
CA ALA A 271 -20.72 19.99 28.72
C ALA A 271 -20.70 19.91 27.17
N LEU A 272 -19.53 20.12 26.55
CA LEU A 272 -19.38 20.05 25.10
C LEU A 272 -19.55 18.60 24.58
N ALA A 273 -19.14 17.59 25.35
CA ALA A 273 -19.38 16.20 25.01
C ALA A 273 -20.88 15.85 25.05
N ALA A 274 -21.62 16.37 26.03
CA ALA A 274 -23.08 16.24 26.12
C ALA A 274 -23.78 16.93 24.93
N ASP A 275 -23.36 18.13 24.54
CA ASP A 275 -23.87 18.84 23.36
C ASP A 275 -23.62 18.06 22.06
N VAL A 276 -22.42 17.48 21.90
CA VAL A 276 -22.08 16.62 20.74
C VAL A 276 -22.93 15.35 20.73
N ALA A 277 -23.16 14.72 21.88
CA ALA A 277 -24.05 13.55 21.99
C ALA A 277 -25.50 13.91 21.63
N ALA A 278 -26.00 15.05 22.12
CA ALA A 278 -27.32 15.56 21.77
C ALA A 278 -27.45 15.86 20.27
N ALA A 279 -26.47 16.55 19.67
CA ALA A 279 -26.43 16.86 18.25
C ALA A 279 -26.40 15.59 17.38
N ASN A 280 -25.61 14.58 17.76
CA ASN A 280 -25.55 13.28 17.07
C ASN A 280 -26.88 12.52 17.19
N SER A 281 -27.55 12.54 18.34
CA SER A 281 -28.91 11.97 18.47
C SER A 281 -29.95 12.70 17.60
N GLY A 282 -29.79 14.02 17.43
CA GLY A 282 -30.56 14.83 16.50
C GLY A 282 -30.29 14.47 15.03
N SER A 283 -29.04 14.17 14.68
CA SER A 283 -28.64 13.68 13.36
C SER A 283 -29.25 12.31 13.03
N ASP A 284 -29.27 11.37 13.98
CA ASP A 284 -29.90 10.06 13.81
C ASP A 284 -31.43 10.18 13.68
N ARG A 285 -32.06 11.10 14.43
CA ARG A 285 -33.47 11.47 14.23
C ARG A 285 -33.72 12.10 12.84
N LEU A 286 -32.82 12.97 12.37
CA LEU A 286 -32.90 13.61 11.07
C LEU A 286 -32.76 12.57 9.94
N ALA A 287 -31.84 11.62 10.06
CA ALA A 287 -31.65 10.52 9.12
C ALA A 287 -32.94 9.68 8.99
N LYS A 288 -33.55 9.29 10.12
CA LYS A 288 -34.85 8.58 10.15
C LYS A 288 -35.98 9.39 9.52
N LEU A 289 -36.03 10.72 9.73
CA LEU A 289 -37.01 11.58 9.05
C LEU A 289 -36.75 11.71 7.54
N VAL A 290 -35.50 11.72 7.09
CA VAL A 290 -35.13 11.76 5.67
C VAL A 290 -35.49 10.44 4.98
N GLU A 291 -35.23 9.31 5.62
CA GLU A 291 -35.65 7.98 5.13
C GLU A 291 -37.18 7.90 5.04
N ALA A 292 -37.91 8.28 6.10
CA ALA A 292 -39.37 8.32 6.10
C ALA A 292 -39.93 9.26 5.02
N LYS A 293 -39.31 10.43 4.79
CA LYS A 293 -39.67 11.31 3.67
C LYS A 293 -39.45 10.65 2.31
N GLY A 294 -38.38 9.86 2.17
CA GLY A 294 -38.08 9.08 0.97
C GLY A 294 -39.09 7.98 0.69
N THR A 295 -39.50 7.22 1.71
CA THR A 295 -40.52 6.17 1.57
C THR A 295 -41.89 6.77 1.25
N LEU A 296 -42.34 7.79 1.98
CA LEU A 296 -43.58 8.51 1.70
C LEU A 296 -43.61 9.13 0.29
N ALA A 297 -42.50 9.69 -0.20
CA ALA A 297 -42.42 10.22 -1.56
C ALA A 297 -42.46 9.12 -2.65
N SER A 298 -41.92 7.93 -2.35
CA SER A 298 -42.03 6.75 -3.20
C SER A 298 -43.48 6.25 -3.26
N ASP A 299 -44.14 6.17 -2.11
CA ASP A 299 -45.53 5.71 -2.00
C ASP A 299 -46.51 6.69 -2.64
N LEU A 300 -46.30 8.01 -2.51
CA LEU A 300 -47.06 9.02 -3.26
C LEU A 300 -47.04 8.75 -4.77
N LYS A 301 -45.86 8.50 -5.35
CA LYS A 301 -45.72 8.15 -6.77
C LYS A 301 -46.38 6.82 -7.14
N LYS A 302 -46.44 5.85 -6.22
CA LYS A 302 -47.20 4.59 -6.44
C LYS A 302 -48.70 4.87 -6.45
N PHE A 303 -49.20 5.67 -5.52
CA PHE A 303 -50.62 6.06 -5.47
C PHE A 303 -51.02 6.92 -6.66
N GLU A 304 -50.21 7.87 -7.12
CA GLU A 304 -50.44 8.64 -8.35
C GLU A 304 -50.58 7.72 -9.58
N ARG A 305 -49.67 6.74 -9.75
CA ARG A 305 -49.78 5.74 -10.82
C ARG A 305 -51.07 4.92 -10.70
N LEU A 306 -51.37 4.41 -9.51
CA LEU A 306 -52.58 3.63 -9.26
C LEU A 306 -53.86 4.44 -9.55
N ILE A 307 -53.90 5.73 -9.18
CA ILE A 307 -55.01 6.63 -9.49
C ILE A 307 -55.15 6.80 -11.00
N ASN A 308 -54.05 7.04 -11.73
CA ASN A 308 -54.06 7.17 -13.18
C ASN A 308 -54.52 5.87 -13.88
N ASP A 309 -54.04 4.71 -13.43
CA ASP A 309 -54.44 3.40 -13.96
C ASP A 309 -55.92 3.11 -13.68
N LEU A 310 -56.42 3.44 -12.48
CA LEU A 310 -57.83 3.31 -12.11
C LEU A 310 -58.73 4.27 -12.91
N GLN A 311 -58.29 5.51 -13.15
CA GLN A 311 -58.99 6.47 -14.01
C GLN A 311 -59.05 5.99 -15.46
N ALA A 312 -57.94 5.51 -16.01
CA ALA A 312 -57.88 4.94 -17.36
C ALA A 312 -58.78 3.71 -17.50
N HIS A 313 -58.78 2.81 -16.50
CA HIS A 313 -59.67 1.65 -16.48
C HIS A 313 -61.15 2.05 -16.32
N LEU A 314 -61.46 3.08 -15.53
CA LEU A 314 -62.82 3.62 -15.39
C LEU A 314 -63.34 4.18 -16.72
N GLU A 315 -62.57 5.01 -17.41
CA GLU A 315 -62.94 5.49 -18.74
C GLU A 315 -63.02 4.35 -19.78
N GLN A 316 -62.13 3.34 -19.72
CA GLN A 316 -62.26 2.14 -20.57
C GLN A 316 -63.58 1.40 -20.32
N LYS A 317 -63.98 1.23 -19.05
CA LYS A 317 -65.25 0.57 -18.68
C LYS A 317 -66.47 1.39 -19.08
N LYS A 318 -66.39 2.72 -18.93
CA LYS A 318 -67.43 3.68 -19.34
C LYS A 318 -67.63 3.69 -20.87
N ASN A 319 -66.55 3.68 -21.64
CA ASN A 319 -66.60 3.55 -23.10
C ASN A 319 -67.21 2.21 -23.53
N LYS A 320 -66.81 1.10 -22.91
CA LYS A 320 -67.43 -0.23 -23.15
C LYS A 320 -68.91 -0.28 -22.75
N ALA A 321 -69.32 0.42 -21.70
CA ALA A 321 -70.72 0.52 -21.30
C ALA A 321 -71.54 1.31 -22.34
N ALA A 322 -71.03 2.46 -22.82
CA ALA A 322 -71.67 3.25 -23.88
C ALA A 322 -71.77 2.49 -25.22
N GLU A 323 -70.72 1.75 -25.59
CA GLU A 323 -70.72 0.85 -26.76
C GLU A 323 -71.80 -0.23 -26.62
N ARG A 324 -71.88 -0.91 -25.47
CA ARG A 324 -72.92 -1.92 -25.21
C ARG A 324 -74.32 -1.33 -25.15
N GLU A 325 -74.50 -0.10 -24.67
CA GLU A 325 -75.81 0.55 -24.70
C GLU A 325 -76.25 0.87 -26.14
N LYS A 326 -75.30 1.25 -27.02
CA LYS A 326 -75.53 1.41 -28.45
C LYS A 326 -75.89 0.08 -29.13
N ASP A 327 -75.17 -1.01 -28.84
CA ASP A 327 -75.50 -2.36 -29.33
C ASP A 327 -76.92 -2.77 -28.93
N VAL A 328 -77.28 -2.57 -27.65
CA VAL A 328 -78.62 -2.90 -27.13
C VAL A 328 -79.70 -2.07 -27.82
N LYS A 329 -79.47 -0.79 -28.09
CA LYS A 329 -80.38 0.07 -28.86
C LYS A 329 -80.53 -0.44 -30.31
N SER A 330 -79.45 -0.80 -30.98
CA SER A 330 -79.48 -1.36 -32.35
C SER A 330 -80.26 -2.68 -32.39
N ARG A 331 -79.94 -3.63 -31.50
CA ARG A 331 -80.63 -4.92 -31.44
C ARG A 331 -82.10 -4.81 -31.06
N ARG A 332 -82.49 -3.83 -30.23
CA ARG A 332 -83.91 -3.55 -29.95
C ARG A 332 -84.65 -3.07 -31.20
N ALA A 333 -84.06 -2.18 -31.99
CA ALA A 333 -84.65 -1.73 -33.25
C ALA A 333 -84.73 -2.86 -34.30
N GLU A 334 -83.73 -3.73 -34.39
CA GLU A 334 -83.78 -4.94 -35.22
C GLU A 334 -84.89 -5.89 -34.77
N LEU A 335 -85.02 -6.13 -33.46
CA LEU A 335 -86.06 -7.00 -32.91
C LEU A 335 -87.46 -6.43 -33.15
N GLU A 336 -87.66 -5.12 -32.97
CA GLU A 336 -88.90 -4.42 -33.28
C GLU A 336 -89.27 -4.53 -34.78
N LYS A 337 -88.29 -4.38 -35.68
CA LYS A 337 -88.46 -4.59 -37.12
C LYS A 337 -88.87 -6.04 -37.44
N VAL A 338 -88.18 -7.03 -36.86
CA VAL A 338 -88.47 -8.46 -37.09
C VAL A 338 -89.82 -8.86 -36.50
N GLU A 339 -90.22 -8.33 -35.34
CA GLU A 339 -91.53 -8.59 -34.75
C GLU A 339 -92.65 -7.93 -35.59
N GLY A 340 -92.41 -6.76 -36.19
CA GLY A 340 -93.29 -6.15 -37.19
C GLY A 340 -93.41 -6.97 -38.48
N GLU A 341 -92.29 -7.44 -39.04
CA GLU A 341 -92.28 -8.35 -40.20
C GLU A 341 -93.03 -9.65 -39.91
N LYS A 342 -92.84 -10.23 -38.71
CA LYS A 342 -93.55 -11.41 -38.20
C LYS A 342 -95.05 -11.16 -38.03
N GLN A 343 -95.48 -9.99 -37.56
CA GLN A 343 -96.90 -9.63 -37.53
C GLN A 343 -97.49 -9.50 -38.94
N ALA A 344 -96.78 -8.86 -39.88
CA ALA A 344 -97.22 -8.74 -41.27
C ALA A 344 -97.31 -10.10 -41.98
N LEU A 345 -96.31 -10.97 -41.78
CA LEU A 345 -96.33 -12.37 -42.22
C LEU A 345 -97.47 -13.15 -41.56
N GLY A 346 -97.74 -12.95 -40.27
CA GLY A 346 -98.87 -13.57 -39.56
C GLY A 346 -100.23 -13.16 -40.12
N GLN A 347 -100.42 -11.88 -40.46
CA GLN A 347 -101.63 -11.39 -41.14
C GLN A 347 -101.76 -11.95 -42.57
N THR A 348 -100.64 -12.10 -43.27
CA THR A 348 -100.59 -12.72 -44.61
C THR A 348 -100.90 -14.22 -44.55
N LEU A 349 -100.39 -14.93 -43.55
CA LEU A 349 -100.69 -16.34 -43.30
C LEU A 349 -102.16 -16.53 -42.90
N ALA A 350 -102.73 -15.62 -42.12
CA ALA A 350 -104.15 -15.63 -41.76
C ALA A 350 -105.09 -15.31 -42.92
N THR A 351 -104.60 -14.66 -43.99
CA THR A 351 -105.34 -14.44 -45.25
C THR A 351 -105.09 -15.52 -46.31
N GLN A 352 -104.08 -16.38 -46.14
CA GLN A 352 -103.88 -17.56 -46.97
C GLN A 352 -104.72 -18.74 -46.50
N THR A 353 -105.72 -19.12 -47.30
CA THR A 353 -106.41 -20.40 -47.14
C THR A 353 -105.50 -21.54 -47.57
N LEU A 354 -104.71 -22.10 -46.64
CA LEU A 354 -103.88 -23.28 -46.90
C LEU A 354 -104.76 -24.47 -47.30
N SER A 355 -104.63 -24.90 -48.56
CA SER A 355 -105.17 -26.15 -49.04
C SER A 355 -104.33 -27.31 -48.50
N THR A 356 -104.97 -28.39 -48.03
CA THR A 356 -104.30 -29.60 -47.53
C THR A 356 -103.31 -30.17 -48.56
N ARG A 357 -103.61 -30.00 -49.85
CA ARG A 357 -102.74 -30.42 -50.96
C ARG A 357 -101.37 -29.72 -50.99
N ASP A 358 -101.27 -28.46 -50.54
CA ASP A 358 -99.98 -27.77 -50.45
C ASP A 358 -99.21 -28.18 -49.20
N VAL A 359 -99.89 -28.55 -48.10
CA VAL A 359 -99.24 -29.14 -46.93
C VAL A 359 -98.60 -30.49 -47.28
N ASP A 360 -99.32 -31.36 -48.00
CA ASP A 360 -98.78 -32.65 -48.44
C ASP A 360 -97.65 -32.49 -49.46
N ARG A 361 -97.73 -31.49 -50.35
CA ARG A 361 -96.64 -31.14 -51.28
C ARG A 361 -95.39 -30.65 -50.54
N ILE A 362 -95.55 -29.80 -49.53
CA ILE A 362 -94.44 -29.29 -48.72
C ILE A 362 -93.88 -30.42 -47.83
N GLN A 363 -94.72 -31.29 -47.27
CA GLN A 363 -94.29 -32.42 -46.45
C GLN A 363 -93.50 -33.45 -47.27
N SER A 364 -93.96 -33.79 -48.47
CA SER A 364 -93.24 -34.69 -49.39
C SER A 364 -91.94 -34.07 -49.93
N GLN A 365 -91.93 -32.77 -50.27
CA GLN A 365 -90.70 -32.05 -50.61
C GLN A 365 -89.73 -31.98 -49.42
N ARG A 366 -90.22 -31.78 -48.19
CA ARG A 366 -89.38 -31.79 -46.98
C ARG A 366 -88.81 -33.18 -46.69
N MET A 367 -89.58 -34.24 -46.90
CA MET A 367 -89.08 -35.62 -46.77
C MET A 367 -88.02 -35.94 -47.83
N ALA A 368 -88.24 -35.57 -49.10
CA ALA A 368 -87.25 -35.75 -50.16
C ALA A 368 -85.97 -34.95 -49.89
N LEU A 369 -86.08 -33.67 -49.49
CA LEU A 369 -84.93 -32.84 -49.13
C LEU A 369 -84.21 -33.36 -47.88
N GLN A 370 -84.93 -33.83 -46.86
CA GLN A 370 -84.34 -34.45 -45.68
C GLN A 370 -83.56 -35.72 -46.05
N GLN A 371 -84.12 -36.57 -46.90
CA GLN A 371 -83.46 -37.79 -47.37
C GLN A 371 -82.23 -37.47 -48.23
N GLN A 372 -82.26 -36.44 -49.08
CA GLN A 372 -81.08 -35.95 -49.79
C GLN A 372 -80.02 -35.37 -48.84
N LEU A 373 -80.42 -34.65 -47.80
CA LEU A 373 -79.53 -34.04 -46.82
C LEU A 373 -78.85 -35.13 -45.96
N ASP A 374 -79.57 -36.17 -45.57
CA ASP A 374 -79.00 -37.30 -44.83
C ASP A 374 -78.09 -38.17 -45.70
N THR A 375 -78.38 -38.35 -47.01
CA THR A 375 -77.43 -38.94 -47.96
C THR A 375 -76.16 -38.08 -48.11
N LEU A 376 -76.31 -36.76 -48.30
CA LEU A 376 -75.16 -35.84 -48.41
C LEU A 376 -74.33 -35.77 -47.13
N ARG A 377 -74.95 -35.95 -45.94
CA ARG A 377 -74.23 -36.12 -44.67
C ARG A 377 -73.46 -37.42 -44.62
N ALA A 378 -74.06 -38.54 -45.03
CA ALA A 378 -73.36 -39.82 -45.08
C ALA A 378 -72.19 -39.80 -46.08
N GLU A 379 -72.35 -39.12 -47.22
CA GLU A 379 -71.27 -38.87 -48.19
C GLU A 379 -70.17 -37.97 -47.60
N ALA A 380 -70.55 -36.89 -46.89
CA ALA A 380 -69.59 -36.00 -46.22
C ALA A 380 -68.81 -36.73 -45.11
N GLU A 381 -69.48 -37.50 -44.25
CA GLU A 381 -68.84 -38.32 -43.21
C GLU A 381 -67.94 -39.41 -43.83
N ALA A 382 -68.33 -40.02 -44.95
CA ALA A 382 -67.48 -40.96 -45.67
C ALA A 382 -66.21 -40.28 -46.23
N VAL A 383 -66.34 -39.08 -46.78
CA VAL A 383 -65.20 -38.28 -47.26
C VAL A 383 -64.31 -37.81 -46.11
N ASP A 384 -64.87 -37.34 -45.00
CA ASP A 384 -64.10 -36.94 -43.81
C ASP A 384 -63.36 -38.13 -43.18
N ASN A 385 -63.97 -39.32 -43.15
CA ASN A 385 -63.30 -40.55 -42.73
C ASN A 385 -62.15 -40.94 -43.69
N GLN A 386 -62.35 -40.84 -45.01
CA GLN A 386 -61.27 -41.04 -45.99
C GLN A 386 -60.14 -40.02 -45.82
N ILE A 387 -60.47 -38.74 -45.54
CA ILE A 387 -59.47 -37.70 -45.26
C ILE A 387 -58.73 -37.99 -43.95
N ALA A 388 -59.42 -38.46 -42.91
CA ALA A 388 -58.81 -38.83 -41.63
C ALA A 388 -57.86 -40.03 -41.79
N GLU A 389 -58.28 -41.07 -42.52
CA GLU A 389 -57.43 -42.24 -42.83
C GLU A 389 -56.23 -41.85 -43.70
N ALA A 390 -56.43 -41.02 -44.73
CA ALA A 390 -55.34 -40.50 -45.57
C ALA A 390 -54.36 -39.65 -44.77
N ARG A 391 -54.84 -38.78 -43.86
CA ARG A 391 -53.99 -38.00 -42.94
C ARG A 391 -53.22 -38.89 -41.96
N SER A 392 -53.86 -39.92 -41.42
CA SER A 392 -53.21 -40.92 -40.55
C SER A 392 -52.10 -41.67 -41.31
N SER A 393 -52.39 -42.14 -42.52
CA SER A 393 -51.41 -42.79 -43.41
C SER A 393 -50.25 -41.85 -43.77
N LEU A 394 -50.53 -40.58 -44.08
CA LEU A 394 -49.51 -39.56 -44.35
C LEU A 394 -48.61 -39.33 -43.13
N THR A 395 -49.20 -39.23 -41.94
CA THR A 395 -48.48 -38.99 -40.67
C THR A 395 -47.59 -40.19 -40.32
N ALA A 396 -48.11 -41.42 -40.47
CA ALA A 396 -47.35 -42.65 -40.28
C ALA A 396 -46.17 -42.75 -41.27
N LYS A 397 -46.39 -42.43 -42.55
CA LYS A 397 -45.33 -42.38 -43.57
C LYS A 397 -44.29 -41.30 -43.27
N ARG A 398 -44.72 -40.11 -42.87
CA ARG A 398 -43.83 -39.01 -42.49
C ARG A 398 -42.95 -39.39 -41.29
N SER A 399 -43.54 -39.96 -40.24
CA SER A 399 -42.82 -40.47 -39.07
C SER A 399 -41.79 -41.56 -39.45
N ALA A 400 -42.13 -42.46 -40.37
CA ALA A 400 -41.19 -43.47 -40.86
C ALA A 400 -40.01 -42.86 -41.66
N ILE A 401 -40.23 -41.75 -42.38
CA ILE A 401 -39.16 -41.02 -43.09
C ILE A 401 -38.30 -40.23 -42.09
N GLU A 402 -38.91 -39.54 -41.12
CA GLU A 402 -38.21 -38.83 -40.04
C GLU A 402 -37.33 -39.78 -39.21
N ALA A 403 -37.81 -40.98 -38.89
CA ALA A 403 -37.03 -42.02 -38.23
C ALA A 403 -35.82 -42.46 -39.08
N ARG A 404 -35.99 -42.65 -40.40
CA ARG A 404 -34.88 -42.97 -41.31
C ARG A 404 -33.86 -41.84 -41.39
N LEU A 405 -34.31 -40.58 -41.47
CA LEU A 405 -33.43 -39.40 -41.45
C LEU A 405 -32.67 -39.28 -40.12
N ALA A 406 -33.29 -39.59 -38.99
CA ALA A 406 -32.61 -39.65 -37.69
C ALA A 406 -31.53 -40.73 -37.66
N THR A 407 -31.80 -41.93 -38.20
CA THR A 407 -30.77 -42.98 -38.32
C THR A 407 -29.61 -42.57 -39.24
N TYR A 408 -29.91 -41.92 -40.37
CA TYR A 408 -28.90 -41.39 -41.28
C TYR A 408 -28.04 -40.30 -40.62
N THR A 409 -28.67 -39.28 -40.02
CA THR A 409 -27.97 -38.16 -39.37
C THR A 409 -27.05 -38.64 -38.24
N ASN A 410 -27.48 -39.64 -37.46
CA ASN A 410 -26.62 -40.24 -36.43
C ASN A 410 -25.46 -41.05 -37.05
N ALA A 411 -25.67 -41.80 -38.12
CA ALA A 411 -24.60 -42.51 -38.83
C ALA A 411 -23.59 -41.52 -39.45
N ALA A 412 -24.07 -40.47 -40.12
CA ALA A 412 -23.25 -39.44 -40.75
C ALA A 412 -22.45 -38.60 -39.74
N ARG A 413 -23.04 -38.28 -38.57
CA ARG A 413 -22.33 -37.65 -37.45
C ARG A 413 -21.24 -38.58 -36.88
N THR A 414 -21.56 -39.86 -36.69
CA THR A 414 -20.58 -40.86 -36.20
C THR A 414 -19.43 -41.08 -37.19
N ALA A 415 -19.72 -41.00 -38.50
CA ALA A 415 -18.72 -41.09 -39.57
C ALA A 415 -17.88 -39.80 -39.78
N GLY A 416 -18.19 -38.70 -39.08
CA GLY A 416 -17.48 -37.42 -39.24
C GLY A 416 -17.79 -36.67 -40.54
N LEU A 417 -19.02 -36.79 -41.05
CA LEU A 417 -19.52 -36.13 -42.26
C LEU A 417 -20.42 -34.91 -41.98
N ILE A 418 -20.93 -34.76 -40.74
CA ILE A 418 -21.78 -33.65 -40.31
C ILE A 418 -21.28 -33.18 -38.92
N PRO A 419 -20.98 -31.89 -38.69
CA PRO A 419 -21.23 -30.73 -39.58
C PRO A 419 -20.28 -30.67 -40.78
N SER A 420 -20.52 -29.75 -41.71
CA SER A 420 -19.73 -29.59 -42.95
C SER A 420 -18.24 -29.29 -42.74
N ASN A 421 -17.84 -28.87 -41.53
CA ASN A 421 -16.45 -28.67 -41.11
C ASN A 421 -15.78 -29.93 -40.51
N ALA A 422 -16.49 -31.06 -40.44
CA ALA A 422 -15.94 -32.29 -39.87
C ALA A 422 -14.84 -32.89 -40.76
N ALA A 423 -13.91 -33.62 -40.15
CA ALA A 423 -12.63 -34.02 -40.76
C ALA A 423 -12.75 -34.86 -42.06
N ARG A 424 -13.92 -35.45 -42.34
CA ARG A 424 -14.19 -36.24 -43.57
C ARG A 424 -15.27 -35.61 -44.46
N ALA A 425 -15.81 -34.47 -44.07
CA ALA A 425 -16.91 -33.79 -44.78
C ALA A 425 -16.45 -32.98 -46.00
N ASN A 426 -15.15 -32.64 -46.10
CA ASN A 426 -14.57 -31.90 -47.23
C ASN A 426 -15.34 -30.59 -47.58
N ASN A 427 -15.79 -29.85 -46.54
CA ASN A 427 -16.60 -28.64 -46.67
C ASN A 427 -17.94 -28.80 -47.41
N PHE A 428 -18.46 -30.03 -47.53
CA PHE A 428 -19.80 -30.30 -48.06
C PHE A 428 -20.78 -30.56 -46.91
N ASP A 429 -22.00 -30.03 -47.04
CA ASP A 429 -23.07 -30.33 -46.08
C ASP A 429 -23.79 -31.61 -46.50
N TYR A 430 -23.68 -32.65 -45.67
CA TYR A 430 -24.39 -33.92 -45.85
C TYR A 430 -25.74 -33.94 -45.11
N SER A 431 -26.29 -32.79 -44.71
CA SER A 431 -27.63 -32.74 -44.12
C SER A 431 -28.73 -33.04 -45.16
N LEU A 432 -29.73 -33.86 -44.79
CA LEU A 432 -30.95 -34.05 -45.57
C LEU A 432 -32.15 -33.45 -44.84
N SER A 433 -32.96 -32.68 -45.56
CA SER A 433 -34.18 -32.05 -45.04
C SER A 433 -35.44 -32.58 -45.73
N LEU A 434 -36.56 -32.56 -45.01
CA LEU A 434 -37.87 -33.08 -45.44
C LEU A 434 -38.73 -32.06 -46.22
N ASP A 435 -38.33 -30.78 -46.25
CA ASP A 435 -39.11 -29.70 -46.89
C ASP A 435 -38.85 -29.58 -48.41
N VAL A 436 -38.01 -30.45 -48.98
CA VAL A 436 -37.61 -30.41 -50.39
C VAL A 436 -38.35 -31.49 -51.18
N SER A 437 -38.81 -31.19 -52.40
CA SER A 437 -39.58 -32.14 -53.22
C SER A 437 -38.85 -33.48 -53.43
N THR A 438 -39.62 -34.56 -53.51
CA THR A 438 -39.09 -35.94 -53.63
C THR A 438 -38.17 -36.15 -54.83
N ASP A 439 -38.47 -35.49 -55.95
CA ASP A 439 -37.70 -35.56 -57.19
C ASP A 439 -36.33 -34.86 -57.05
N THR A 440 -36.30 -33.71 -56.37
CA THR A 440 -35.08 -32.97 -56.04
C THR A 440 -34.19 -33.72 -55.03
N LEU A 441 -34.75 -34.29 -53.96
CA LEU A 441 -33.99 -35.10 -53.00
C LEU A 441 -33.38 -36.36 -53.65
N SER A 442 -34.17 -37.06 -54.47
CA SER A 442 -33.70 -38.28 -55.15
C SER A 442 -32.53 -37.97 -56.10
N ARG A 443 -32.63 -36.85 -56.82
CA ARG A 443 -31.60 -36.38 -57.74
C ARG A 443 -30.36 -35.85 -57.03
N GLU A 444 -30.51 -35.13 -55.91
CA GLU A 444 -29.39 -34.63 -55.11
C GLU A 444 -28.61 -35.79 -54.45
N ILE A 445 -29.31 -36.81 -53.96
CA ILE A 445 -28.70 -38.05 -53.44
C ILE A 445 -27.88 -38.76 -54.54
N ALA A 446 -28.42 -38.83 -55.77
CA ALA A 446 -27.80 -39.51 -56.90
C ALA A 446 -26.62 -38.74 -57.51
N ASP A 447 -26.81 -37.45 -57.82
CA ASP A 447 -25.85 -36.61 -58.55
C ASP A 447 -24.72 -36.09 -57.65
N SER A 448 -25.00 -35.81 -56.37
CA SER A 448 -24.06 -35.14 -55.47
C SER A 448 -23.57 -36.02 -54.32
N PHE A 449 -24.47 -36.68 -53.58
CA PHE A 449 -24.07 -37.41 -52.37
C PHE A 449 -23.35 -38.72 -52.70
N LYS A 450 -23.93 -39.57 -53.54
CA LYS A 450 -23.35 -40.89 -53.89
C LYS A 450 -21.91 -40.80 -54.42
N PRO A 451 -21.61 -40.07 -55.52
CA PRO A 451 -20.26 -40.06 -56.08
C PRO A 451 -19.22 -39.45 -55.13
N ARG A 452 -19.61 -38.50 -54.26
CA ARG A 452 -18.73 -37.92 -53.25
C ARG A 452 -18.51 -38.84 -52.06
N LEU A 453 -19.53 -39.58 -51.62
CA LEU A 453 -19.42 -40.58 -50.58
C LEU A 453 -18.60 -41.78 -51.05
N ASP A 454 -18.78 -42.22 -52.30
CA ASP A 454 -17.98 -43.28 -52.91
C ASP A 454 -16.51 -42.84 -53.05
N ALA A 455 -16.25 -41.58 -53.44
CA ALA A 455 -14.89 -41.02 -53.47
C ALA A 455 -14.26 -40.86 -52.07
N ALA A 456 -15.02 -40.45 -51.06
CA ALA A 456 -14.55 -40.38 -49.68
C ALA A 456 -14.31 -41.78 -49.10
N TYR A 457 -15.13 -42.77 -49.48
CA TYR A 457 -14.98 -44.16 -49.09
C TYR A 457 -13.75 -44.81 -49.73
N THR A 458 -13.50 -44.59 -51.03
CA THR A 458 -12.28 -45.09 -51.68
C THR A 458 -11.02 -44.42 -51.15
N ALA A 459 -11.05 -43.10 -50.89
CA ALA A 459 -9.94 -42.41 -50.23
C ALA A 459 -9.67 -42.97 -48.82
N THR A 460 -10.72 -43.17 -48.01
CA THR A 460 -10.58 -43.76 -46.66
C THR A 460 -10.08 -45.21 -46.72
N GLN A 461 -10.50 -45.99 -47.73
CA GLN A 461 -10.00 -47.35 -47.95
C GLN A 461 -8.53 -47.36 -48.42
N GLN A 462 -8.10 -46.39 -49.23
CA GLN A 462 -6.69 -46.22 -49.61
C GLN A 462 -5.84 -45.80 -48.42
N GLU A 463 -6.30 -44.85 -47.59
CA GLU A 463 -5.63 -44.44 -46.36
C GLU A 463 -5.54 -45.61 -45.36
N ALA A 464 -6.61 -46.40 -45.21
CA ALA A 464 -6.62 -47.60 -44.38
C ALA A 464 -5.68 -48.69 -44.91
N ALA A 465 -5.63 -48.91 -46.22
CA ALA A 465 -4.69 -49.85 -46.84
C ALA A 465 -3.22 -49.39 -46.71
N ALA A 466 -2.95 -48.10 -46.86
CA ALA A 466 -1.63 -47.51 -46.63
C ALA A 466 -1.19 -47.66 -45.16
N LYS A 467 -2.09 -47.40 -44.21
CA LYS A 467 -1.84 -47.62 -42.78
C LYS A 467 -1.68 -49.10 -42.43
N GLN A 468 -2.45 -49.99 -43.04
CA GLN A 468 -2.30 -51.43 -42.86
C GLN A 468 -0.96 -51.94 -43.41
N ALA A 469 -0.51 -51.41 -44.56
CA ALA A 469 0.81 -51.70 -45.13
C ALA A 469 1.93 -51.14 -44.24
N ALA A 470 1.79 -49.94 -43.68
CA ALA A 470 2.74 -49.36 -42.74
C ALA A 470 2.81 -50.17 -41.42
N VAL A 471 1.68 -50.67 -40.90
CA VAL A 471 1.66 -51.60 -39.76
C VAL A 471 2.36 -52.92 -40.10
N PHE A 472 2.18 -53.44 -41.32
CA PHE A 472 2.86 -54.67 -41.75
C PHE A 472 4.38 -54.47 -41.88
N ALA A 473 4.82 -53.33 -42.41
CA ALA A 473 6.23 -52.95 -42.45
C ALA A 473 6.81 -52.78 -41.04
N ALA A 474 6.13 -52.03 -40.15
CA ALA A 474 6.55 -51.83 -38.77
C ALA A 474 6.59 -53.14 -37.95
N ASN A 475 5.70 -54.10 -38.22
CA ASN A 475 5.80 -55.44 -37.64
C ASN A 475 7.00 -56.21 -38.19
N SER A 476 7.30 -56.11 -39.49
CA SER A 476 8.50 -56.74 -40.06
C SER A 476 9.80 -56.15 -39.51
N ASP A 477 9.83 -54.85 -39.23
CA ASP A 477 10.94 -54.18 -38.53
C ASP A 477 11.00 -54.58 -37.05
N LEU A 478 9.86 -54.74 -36.38
CA LEU A 478 9.79 -55.24 -35.01
C LEU A 478 10.29 -56.68 -34.90
N ASP A 479 9.93 -57.56 -35.84
CA ASP A 479 10.41 -58.94 -35.90
C ASP A 479 11.94 -58.96 -36.10
N ARG A 480 12.48 -58.14 -37.02
CA ARG A 480 13.93 -57.97 -37.23
C ARG A 480 14.64 -57.47 -35.96
N VAL A 481 14.14 -56.42 -35.32
CA VAL A 481 14.73 -55.89 -34.07
C VAL A 481 14.60 -56.92 -32.93
N THR A 482 13.56 -57.75 -32.93
CA THR A 482 13.42 -58.84 -31.94
C THR A 482 14.47 -59.92 -32.17
N GLU A 483 14.76 -60.29 -33.42
CA GLU A 483 15.84 -61.22 -33.77
C GLU A 483 17.22 -60.66 -33.35
N GLU A 484 17.50 -59.39 -33.67
CA GLU A 484 18.71 -58.66 -33.24
C GLU A 484 18.83 -58.59 -31.71
N VAL A 485 17.73 -58.41 -30.97
CA VAL A 485 17.70 -58.47 -29.50
C VAL A 485 17.96 -59.88 -28.98
N THR A 486 17.47 -60.94 -29.63
CA THR A 486 17.78 -62.32 -29.21
C THR A 486 19.24 -62.68 -29.45
N ASP A 487 19.84 -62.25 -30.57
CA ASP A 487 21.28 -62.40 -30.82
C ASP A 487 22.12 -61.62 -29.80
N ALA A 488 21.71 -60.40 -29.46
CA ALA A 488 22.34 -59.60 -28.42
C ALA A 488 22.23 -60.29 -27.04
N GLN A 489 21.07 -60.86 -26.69
CA GLN A 489 20.87 -61.63 -25.46
C GLN A 489 21.75 -62.89 -25.41
N GLU A 490 21.89 -63.64 -26.51
CA GLU A 490 22.85 -64.75 -26.58
C GLU A 490 24.29 -64.27 -26.38
N SER A 491 24.66 -63.14 -26.99
CA SER A 491 26.02 -62.58 -26.85
C SER A 491 26.31 -62.16 -25.40
N LEU A 492 25.33 -61.55 -24.72
CA LEU A 492 25.39 -61.20 -23.30
C LEU A 492 25.51 -62.46 -22.44
N HIS A 493 24.69 -63.49 -22.70
CA HIS A 493 24.73 -64.73 -21.93
C HIS A 493 26.07 -65.48 -22.09
N ARG A 494 26.73 -65.36 -23.25
CA ARG A 494 28.12 -65.83 -23.48
C ARG A 494 29.16 -64.96 -22.75
N ALA A 495 28.94 -63.65 -22.63
CA ALA A 495 29.81 -62.74 -21.88
C ALA A 495 29.70 -62.98 -20.36
N GLU A 496 28.49 -63.13 -19.82
CA GLU A 496 28.24 -63.49 -18.42
C GLU A 496 28.84 -64.86 -18.05
N ALA A 497 28.77 -65.84 -18.96
CA ALA A 497 29.43 -67.13 -18.75
C ALA A 497 30.96 -67.01 -18.67
N LYS A 498 31.57 -66.11 -19.46
CA LYS A 498 33.01 -65.78 -19.33
C LYS A 498 33.31 -65.04 -18.03
N LEU A 499 32.47 -64.09 -17.63
CA LEU A 499 32.62 -63.35 -16.37
C LEU A 499 32.60 -64.31 -15.18
N ARG A 500 31.60 -65.20 -15.09
CA ARG A 500 31.54 -66.23 -14.04
C ARG A 500 32.77 -67.14 -14.01
N LYS A 501 33.38 -67.44 -15.16
CA LYS A 501 34.63 -68.21 -15.21
C LYS A 501 35.80 -67.42 -14.61
N MET A 502 35.93 -66.14 -14.96
CA MET A 502 36.95 -65.26 -14.36
C MET A 502 36.71 -65.01 -12.87
N GLU A 503 35.46 -64.88 -12.42
CA GLU A 503 35.11 -64.75 -11.00
C GLU A 503 35.46 -66.02 -10.21
N ALA A 504 35.22 -67.21 -10.78
CA ALA A 504 35.63 -68.47 -10.17
C ALA A 504 37.16 -68.62 -10.10
N GLU A 505 37.88 -68.24 -11.16
CA GLU A 505 39.34 -68.18 -11.18
C GLU A 505 39.86 -67.20 -10.12
N PHE A 506 39.32 -65.98 -10.05
CA PHE A 506 39.66 -64.96 -9.06
C PHE A 506 39.37 -65.42 -7.62
N SER A 507 38.23 -66.07 -7.38
CA SER A 507 37.88 -66.63 -6.07
C SER A 507 38.90 -67.69 -5.63
N SER A 508 39.32 -68.57 -6.54
CA SER A 508 40.35 -69.59 -6.23
C SER A 508 41.72 -68.98 -5.93
N VAL A 509 42.08 -67.87 -6.59
CA VAL A 509 43.31 -67.12 -6.32
C VAL A 509 43.21 -66.42 -4.96
N LYS A 510 42.06 -65.81 -4.64
CA LYS A 510 41.80 -65.19 -3.34
C LYS A 510 41.87 -66.20 -2.19
N GLU A 511 41.33 -67.41 -2.36
CA GLU A 511 41.39 -68.46 -1.34
C GLU A 511 42.83 -68.99 -1.13
N ARG A 512 43.65 -69.06 -2.18
CA ARG A 512 45.08 -69.39 -2.06
C ARG A 512 45.83 -68.33 -1.26
N PHE A 513 45.70 -67.06 -1.61
CA PHE A 513 46.35 -65.98 -0.87
C PHE A 513 45.82 -65.85 0.57
N ALA A 514 44.55 -66.14 0.83
CA ALA A 514 44.03 -66.16 2.20
C ALA A 514 44.71 -67.23 3.07
N LYS A 515 44.92 -68.44 2.54
CA LYS A 515 45.67 -69.51 3.22
C LYS A 515 47.16 -69.20 3.39
N GLU A 516 47.75 -68.49 2.43
CA GLU A 516 49.14 -68.06 2.51
C GLU A 516 49.32 -66.97 3.58
N ILE A 517 48.35 -66.05 3.73
CA ILE A 517 48.31 -65.09 4.85
C ILE A 517 48.09 -65.80 6.18
N GLU A 518 47.17 -66.77 6.27
CA GLU A 518 46.89 -67.53 7.52
C GLU A 518 48.16 -68.24 8.03
N VAL A 519 48.94 -68.87 7.15
CA VAL A 519 50.24 -69.48 7.51
C VAL A 519 51.26 -68.44 8.00
N MET A 520 51.29 -67.24 7.38
CA MET A 520 52.19 -66.17 7.80
C MET A 520 51.74 -65.52 9.12
N GLU A 521 50.44 -65.47 9.42
CA GLU A 521 49.91 -65.04 10.71
C GLU A 521 50.23 -66.06 11.82
N ASP A 522 50.12 -67.36 11.56
CA ASP A 522 50.57 -68.45 12.47
C ASP A 522 52.09 -68.35 12.77
N GLU A 523 52.93 -68.05 11.76
CA GLU A 523 54.38 -67.86 11.97
C GLU A 523 54.68 -66.60 12.80
N VAL A 524 53.89 -65.53 12.67
CA VAL A 524 54.01 -64.32 13.52
C VAL A 524 53.57 -64.61 14.95
N GLU A 525 52.45 -65.30 15.18
CA GLU A 525 52.00 -65.67 16.53
C GLU A 525 53.00 -66.61 17.23
N ALA A 526 53.67 -67.50 16.49
CA ALA A 526 54.76 -68.32 17.01
C ALA A 526 55.96 -67.46 17.48
N LEU A 527 56.31 -66.39 16.74
CA LEU A 527 57.38 -65.46 17.12
C LEU A 527 56.99 -64.57 18.31
N GLU A 528 55.74 -64.10 18.40
CA GLU A 528 55.26 -63.31 19.54
C GLU A 528 55.23 -64.12 20.86
N ASN A 529 54.88 -65.41 20.79
CA ASN A 529 54.94 -66.32 21.95
C ASN A 529 56.38 -66.56 22.44
N VAL A 530 57.38 -66.59 21.54
CA VAL A 530 58.81 -66.68 21.92
C VAL A 530 59.29 -65.38 22.58
N LEU A 531 58.80 -64.22 22.13
CA LEU A 531 59.14 -62.92 22.72
C LEU A 531 58.51 -62.70 24.11
N THR A 532 57.32 -63.25 24.38
CA THR A 532 56.67 -63.16 25.70
C THR A 532 57.14 -64.20 26.71
N GLY A 533 57.68 -65.34 26.27
CA GLY A 533 58.18 -66.40 27.15
C GLY A 533 59.48 -66.09 27.92
N ASN A 534 60.29 -65.13 27.47
CA ASN A 534 61.65 -64.87 27.99
C ASN A 534 61.76 -63.69 28.99
N PHE A 535 60.65 -63.28 29.62
CA PHE A 535 60.61 -62.16 30.58
C PHE A 535 60.34 -62.56 32.05
N GLY A 536 60.81 -63.74 32.48
CA GLY A 536 60.79 -64.16 33.88
C GLY A 536 61.94 -65.09 34.23
N GLU A 537 62.71 -64.71 35.27
CA GLU A 537 63.80 -65.47 35.91
C GLU A 537 65.05 -65.67 34.98
N ASP A 538 66.30 -65.40 35.35
CA ASP A 538 66.92 -65.27 36.68
C ASP A 538 68.11 -64.26 36.68
N GLU A 539 68.73 -64.06 37.85
CA GLU A 539 69.64 -62.97 38.23
C GLU A 539 70.97 -62.82 37.45
N GLY A 540 71.44 -61.58 37.33
CA GLY A 540 72.82 -61.25 36.92
C GLY A 540 72.97 -59.82 36.39
N THR A 541 73.32 -58.87 37.25
CA THR A 541 73.45 -57.45 36.92
C THR A 541 74.32 -57.20 35.67
N GLY A 542 73.69 -56.86 34.54
CA GLY A 542 74.37 -56.61 33.25
C GLY A 542 73.44 -56.45 32.03
N ASN A 543 72.22 -56.99 32.07
CA ASN A 543 71.32 -57.03 30.91
C ASN A 543 70.39 -55.82 30.82
N VAL A 544 70.87 -54.74 30.21
CA VAL A 544 70.00 -53.72 29.58
C VAL A 544 70.36 -53.56 28.11
N THR A 545 71.64 -53.37 27.78
CA THR A 545 72.09 -53.08 26.40
C THR A 545 71.82 -54.21 25.41
N ASP A 546 71.98 -55.47 25.82
CA ASP A 546 71.83 -56.59 24.90
C ASP A 546 70.35 -56.91 24.65
N ALA A 547 69.51 -56.78 25.69
CA ALA A 547 68.06 -56.86 25.60
C ALA A 547 67.48 -55.69 24.79
N GLU A 548 67.96 -54.46 24.98
CA GLU A 548 67.62 -53.31 24.13
C GLU A 548 68.07 -53.52 22.68
N SER A 549 69.26 -54.10 22.43
CA SER A 549 69.73 -54.36 21.06
C SER A 549 68.96 -55.48 20.35
N ALA A 550 68.45 -56.45 21.11
CA ALA A 550 67.60 -57.53 20.60
C ALA A 550 66.18 -57.02 20.35
N ALA A 551 65.60 -56.27 21.29
CA ALA A 551 64.31 -55.61 21.13
C ALA A 551 64.32 -54.59 19.98
N ALA A 552 65.41 -53.83 19.79
CA ALA A 552 65.55 -52.90 18.67
C ALA A 552 65.67 -53.62 17.32
N ARG A 553 66.34 -54.78 17.27
CA ARG A 553 66.37 -55.63 16.06
C ARG A 553 65.00 -56.24 15.76
N ALA A 554 64.33 -56.82 16.75
CA ALA A 554 62.98 -57.35 16.59
C ALA A 554 61.95 -56.26 16.21
N ALA A 555 62.07 -55.05 16.77
CA ALA A 555 61.23 -53.92 16.40
C ALA A 555 61.50 -53.41 14.98
N GLU A 556 62.75 -53.44 14.50
CA GLU A 556 63.10 -53.08 13.13
C GLU A 556 62.68 -54.18 12.14
N GLU A 557 62.81 -55.46 12.49
CA GLU A 557 62.28 -56.59 11.71
C GLU A 557 60.74 -56.53 11.63
N TYR A 558 60.04 -56.30 12.74
CA TYR A 558 58.59 -56.07 12.76
C TYR A 558 58.19 -54.83 11.93
N ARG A 559 58.98 -53.75 11.99
CA ARG A 559 58.77 -52.54 11.16
C ARG A 559 58.99 -52.83 9.67
N GLN A 560 59.94 -53.69 9.31
CA GLN A 560 60.17 -54.11 7.92
C GLN A 560 59.07 -55.04 7.41
N VAL A 561 58.62 -56.01 8.23
CA VAL A 561 57.48 -56.90 7.88
C VAL A 561 56.19 -56.10 7.72
N THR A 562 55.87 -55.20 8.65
CA THR A 562 54.68 -54.34 8.54
C THR A 562 54.77 -53.35 7.37
N ALA A 563 55.95 -52.84 7.04
CA ALA A 563 56.16 -52.02 5.83
C ALA A 563 56.02 -52.84 4.54
N ALA A 564 56.50 -54.09 4.51
CA ALA A 564 56.33 -55.01 3.39
C ALA A 564 54.84 -55.35 3.17
N LEU A 565 54.12 -55.69 4.25
CA LEU A 565 52.68 -55.96 4.22
C LEU A 565 51.87 -54.72 3.76
N ALA A 566 52.29 -53.51 4.16
CA ALA A 566 51.68 -52.27 3.69
C ALA A 566 51.95 -52.00 2.20
N ALA A 567 53.15 -52.30 1.71
CA ALA A 567 53.51 -52.18 0.30
C ALA A 567 52.76 -53.21 -0.57
N GLU A 568 52.65 -54.45 -0.12
CA GLU A 568 51.89 -55.50 -0.80
C GLU A 568 50.39 -55.20 -0.82
N ARG A 569 49.82 -54.73 0.30
CA ARG A 569 48.45 -54.19 0.33
C ARG A 569 48.27 -53.06 -0.67
N ALA A 570 49.18 -52.10 -0.75
CA ALA A 570 49.10 -51.01 -1.73
C ALA A 570 49.17 -51.51 -3.19
N GLN A 571 49.99 -52.53 -3.46
CA GLN A 571 50.07 -53.18 -4.77
C GLN A 571 48.77 -53.93 -5.11
N LEU A 572 48.16 -54.62 -4.15
CA LEU A 572 46.85 -55.26 -4.29
C LEU A 572 45.74 -54.23 -4.52
N THR A 573 45.71 -53.13 -3.78
CA THR A 573 44.73 -52.04 -4.02
C THR A 573 44.86 -51.49 -5.44
N LYS A 574 46.09 -51.28 -5.93
CA LYS A 574 46.34 -50.82 -7.29
C LYS A 574 45.89 -51.82 -8.37
N ILE A 575 46.04 -53.13 -8.11
CA ILE A 575 45.52 -54.18 -9.00
C ILE A 575 43.98 -54.21 -8.97
N LEU A 576 43.35 -53.99 -7.81
CA LEU A 576 41.90 -53.90 -7.68
C LEU A 576 41.32 -52.64 -8.32
N GLU A 577 41.99 -51.49 -8.21
CA GLU A 577 41.64 -50.26 -8.93
C GLU A 577 41.76 -50.48 -10.45
N SER A 578 42.87 -51.06 -10.93
CA SER A 578 43.04 -51.43 -12.34
C SER A 578 41.96 -52.39 -12.85
N ALA A 579 41.55 -53.37 -12.04
CA ALA A 579 40.47 -54.30 -12.39
C ALA A 579 39.09 -53.61 -12.39
N ALA A 580 38.85 -52.66 -11.47
CA ALA A 580 37.63 -51.86 -11.41
C ALA A 580 37.54 -50.88 -12.60
N GLU A 581 38.64 -50.25 -13.00
CA GLU A 581 38.72 -49.43 -14.23
C GLU A 581 38.44 -50.26 -15.49
N LEU A 582 38.99 -51.48 -15.58
CA LEU A 582 38.70 -52.41 -16.68
C LEU A 582 37.23 -52.84 -16.70
N ALA A 583 36.63 -53.11 -15.55
CA ALA A 583 35.20 -53.43 -15.43
C ALA A 583 34.31 -52.24 -15.80
N ALA A 584 34.69 -51.02 -15.41
CA ALA A 584 34.00 -49.80 -15.82
C ALA A 584 34.11 -49.57 -17.34
N ALA A 585 35.29 -49.72 -17.93
CA ALA A 585 35.50 -49.60 -19.37
C ALA A 585 34.70 -50.65 -20.17
N HIS A 586 34.60 -51.89 -19.68
CA HIS A 586 33.72 -52.92 -20.26
C HIS A 586 32.24 -52.57 -20.11
N ARG A 587 31.79 -52.05 -18.96
CA ARG A 587 30.41 -51.57 -18.81
C ARG A 587 30.11 -50.47 -19.82
N ASP A 588 31.00 -49.49 -19.92
CA ASP A 588 30.79 -48.30 -20.74
C ASP A 588 30.76 -48.66 -22.24
N THR A 589 31.63 -49.58 -22.70
CA THR A 589 31.56 -50.14 -24.07
C THR A 589 30.29 -50.97 -24.32
N ILE A 590 29.78 -51.73 -23.33
CA ILE A 590 28.50 -52.43 -23.47
C ILE A 590 27.34 -51.43 -23.61
N THR A 591 27.32 -50.34 -22.84
CA THR A 591 26.31 -49.28 -23.02
C THR A 591 26.43 -48.55 -24.35
N ASP A 592 27.65 -48.30 -24.86
CA ASP A 592 27.83 -47.69 -26.19
C ASP A 592 27.30 -48.60 -27.31
N VAL A 593 27.54 -49.91 -27.23
CA VAL A 593 26.98 -50.88 -28.20
C VAL A 593 25.46 -50.93 -28.11
N LEU A 594 24.88 -50.93 -26.89
CA LEU A 594 23.42 -50.91 -26.71
C LEU A 594 22.79 -49.60 -27.22
N ASN A 595 23.45 -48.46 -27.03
CA ASN A 595 23.00 -47.17 -27.56
C ASN A 595 23.09 -47.14 -29.10
N GLN A 596 24.15 -47.69 -29.71
CA GLN A 596 24.25 -47.79 -31.17
C GLN A 596 23.16 -48.68 -31.77
N VAL A 597 22.78 -49.78 -31.11
CA VAL A 597 21.63 -50.61 -31.53
C VAL A 597 20.31 -49.86 -31.36
N ALA A 598 20.15 -49.08 -30.30
CA ALA A 598 18.96 -48.23 -30.11
C ALA A 598 18.85 -47.12 -31.18
N ASP A 599 19.97 -46.48 -31.53
CA ASP A 599 20.01 -45.44 -32.57
C ASP A 599 19.72 -46.00 -33.97
N THR A 600 20.27 -47.18 -34.34
CA THR A 600 19.94 -47.82 -35.63
C THR A 600 18.49 -48.29 -35.71
N ALA A 601 17.90 -48.75 -34.60
CA ALA A 601 16.47 -49.03 -34.52
C ALA A 601 15.62 -47.75 -34.67
N GLN A 602 16.10 -46.60 -34.18
CA GLN A 602 15.38 -45.32 -34.26
C GLN A 602 15.54 -44.59 -35.61
N GLU A 603 16.67 -44.77 -36.31
CA GLU A 603 16.82 -44.35 -37.71
C GLU A 603 15.91 -45.17 -38.65
N ALA A 604 15.78 -46.48 -38.42
CA ALA A 604 14.82 -47.31 -39.16
C ALA A 604 13.38 -46.80 -38.98
N ALA A 605 12.99 -46.44 -37.75
CA ALA A 605 11.66 -45.90 -37.43
C ALA A 605 11.37 -44.50 -38.01
N THR A 606 12.40 -43.73 -38.40
CA THR A 606 12.23 -42.37 -38.97
C THR A 606 12.40 -42.30 -40.49
N SER A 607 12.79 -43.40 -41.14
CA SER A 607 12.95 -43.49 -42.60
C SER A 607 11.65 -43.76 -43.39
N VAL A 608 10.49 -43.88 -42.72
CA VAL A 608 9.19 -44.14 -43.37
C VAL A 608 8.44 -42.82 -43.63
N PRO A 609 8.41 -42.29 -44.87
CA PRO A 609 7.74 -41.03 -45.16
C PRO A 609 6.20 -41.17 -45.12
N PRO A 610 5.48 -40.12 -44.69
CA PRO A 610 4.02 -40.16 -44.61
C PRO A 610 3.39 -40.14 -46.00
N LEU A 611 2.58 -41.16 -46.30
CA LEU A 611 1.65 -41.14 -47.43
C LEU A 611 0.48 -40.21 -47.14
N SER A 612 0.13 -39.39 -48.14
CA SER A 612 -0.88 -38.32 -48.12
C SER A 612 -2.33 -38.81 -48.07
#